data_AF-A0A924I5G5-F1
#
_entry.id   AF-A0A924I5G5-F1
#
_cell.length_a   1.000
_cell.length_b   1.000
_cell.length_c   1.000
_cell.angle_alpha   90.00
_cell.angle_beta   90.00
_cell.angle_gamma   90.00
#
_symmetry.space_group_name_H-M   'P 1'
#
loop_
_entity.id
_entity.type
_entity.pdbx_description
1 polymer ?
#
loop_
_entity_poly.entity_id
_entity_poly.type
_entity_poly.pdbx_seq_one_letter_code
_entity_poly.pdbx_strand_id
1 'polypeptide(L)'
;MTLYQWFIFFLVVQIVHYIGTWKLYEKAGRKSWEAAIPVYNAMVLMKIINRPSWWTILLFIPIVNLIMFPVIWVETLRSFGKNTTIDTLLGIFTFGFYTYYINYTQNVTYISNRSLIATNKGGDTLSSLLFAVIVATIVHTYFIQPFTIPTASLEKSLLIGDFLFVSKSSYGARTPMTTVALPMIHDSIPFTKKTSYFNFPELPYFRFPGFQKIEKNDIVVFNWPVDTVYKFFDKSGRKAVNKPIDKKSNYVKRCVATAGDLLELKDGIVYINNKVLILPERAKPQYEHTIYAAKTGVSNELLVNTGSTEFNRTYNV
;
A
#
# COMPACT_ATOMS: atom_id res chain seq x y z
N MET A 1 -11.89 -14.50 -2.47
CA MET A 1 -12.06 -15.15 -3.79
C MET A 1 -10.87 -16.08 -4.04
N THR A 2 -11.07 -17.26 -4.64
CA THR A 2 -9.98 -18.18 -5.00
C THR A 2 -9.22 -17.70 -6.25
N LEU A 3 -8.02 -18.23 -6.51
CA LEU A 3 -7.25 -17.92 -7.73
C LEU A 3 -8.06 -18.17 -9.02
N TYR A 4 -8.87 -19.23 -9.03
CA TYR A 4 -9.76 -19.55 -10.15
C TYR A 4 -10.82 -18.47 -10.39
N GLN A 5 -11.47 -17.98 -9.33
CA GLN A 5 -12.46 -16.89 -9.44
C GLN A 5 -11.82 -15.60 -9.97
N TRP A 6 -10.57 -15.31 -9.58
CA TRP A 6 -9.80 -14.19 -10.11
C TRP A 6 -9.46 -14.34 -11.59
N PHE A 7 -9.11 -15.56 -12.02
CA PHE A 7 -8.87 -15.85 -13.43
C PHE A 7 -10.14 -15.65 -14.27
N ILE A 8 -11.30 -16.13 -13.81
CA ILE A 8 -12.59 -15.88 -14.48
C ILE A 8 -12.89 -14.37 -14.52
N PHE A 9 -12.74 -13.68 -13.39
CA PHE A 9 -12.97 -12.24 -13.33
C PHE A 9 -12.09 -11.49 -14.34
N PHE A 10 -10.81 -11.85 -14.44
CA PHE A 10 -9.90 -11.29 -15.42
C PHE A 10 -10.40 -11.54 -16.85
N LEU A 11 -10.84 -12.74 -17.20
CA LEU A 11 -11.38 -13.06 -18.53
C LEU A 11 -12.64 -12.25 -18.85
N VAL A 12 -13.56 -12.09 -17.89
CA VAL A 12 -14.75 -11.26 -18.06
C VAL A 12 -14.36 -9.81 -18.35
N VAL A 13 -13.40 -9.26 -17.60
CA VAL A 13 -12.88 -7.90 -17.85
C VAL A 13 -12.28 -7.78 -19.25
N GLN A 14 -11.58 -8.81 -19.75
CA GLN A 14 -11.05 -8.81 -21.13
C GLN A 14 -12.16 -8.81 -22.18
N ILE A 15 -13.23 -9.58 -21.98
CA ILE A 15 -14.40 -9.58 -22.88
C ILE A 15 -15.05 -8.19 -22.90
N VAL A 16 -15.27 -7.59 -21.73
CA VAL A 16 -15.79 -6.22 -21.60
C VAL A 16 -14.85 -5.23 -22.29
N HIS A 17 -13.53 -5.35 -22.12
CA HIS A 17 -12.60 -4.47 -22.82
C HIS A 17 -12.68 -4.62 -24.35
N TYR A 18 -12.73 -5.85 -24.84
CA TYR A 18 -12.83 -6.16 -26.26
C TYR A 18 -14.06 -5.53 -26.90
N ILE A 19 -15.25 -5.77 -26.33
CA ILE A 19 -16.52 -5.23 -26.85
C ILE A 19 -16.49 -3.70 -26.88
N GLY A 20 -15.86 -3.07 -25.88
CA GLY A 20 -15.77 -1.61 -25.78
C GLY A 20 -14.81 -0.94 -26.77
N THR A 21 -13.89 -1.69 -27.41
CA THR A 21 -12.74 -1.08 -28.11
C THR A 21 -12.43 -1.64 -29.50
N TRP A 22 -12.89 -2.84 -29.86
CA TRP A 22 -12.49 -3.49 -31.11
C TRP A 22 -12.74 -2.66 -32.39
N LYS A 23 -13.84 -1.92 -32.52
CA LYS A 23 -14.06 -1.05 -33.71
C LYS A 23 -13.19 0.20 -33.68
N LEU A 24 -12.80 0.68 -32.50
CA LEU A 24 -11.80 1.75 -32.38
C LEU A 24 -10.43 1.29 -32.90
N TYR A 25 -10.07 0.02 -32.70
CA TYR A 25 -8.85 -0.56 -33.27
C TYR A 25 -8.94 -0.56 -34.81
N GLU A 26 -10.06 -1.00 -35.38
CA GLU A 26 -10.29 -0.96 -36.83
C GLU A 26 -10.18 0.47 -37.38
N LYS A 27 -10.80 1.46 -36.71
CA LYS A 27 -10.68 2.88 -37.04
C LYS A 27 -9.25 3.43 -36.94
N ALA A 28 -8.40 2.79 -36.14
CA ALA A 28 -6.97 3.09 -36.02
C ALA A 28 -6.09 2.29 -37.01
N GLY A 29 -6.69 1.55 -37.96
CA GLY A 29 -5.96 0.74 -38.94
C GLY A 29 -5.39 -0.57 -38.38
N ARG A 30 -5.92 -1.04 -37.23
CA ARG A 30 -5.54 -2.30 -36.56
C ARG A 30 -6.59 -3.38 -36.80
N LYS A 31 -6.22 -4.65 -36.62
CA LYS A 31 -7.19 -5.76 -36.79
C LYS A 31 -8.00 -5.94 -35.51
N SER A 32 -9.30 -6.24 -35.62
CA SER A 32 -10.19 -6.37 -34.46
C SER A 32 -9.75 -7.44 -33.47
N TRP A 33 -9.23 -8.59 -33.94
CA TRP A 33 -8.73 -9.64 -33.06
C TRP A 33 -7.57 -9.19 -32.17
N GLU A 34 -6.83 -8.14 -32.55
CA GLU A 34 -5.75 -7.59 -31.72
C GLU A 34 -6.28 -7.04 -30.39
N ALA A 35 -7.54 -6.61 -30.34
CA ALA A 35 -8.21 -6.17 -29.12
C ALA A 35 -8.64 -7.34 -28.20
N ALA A 36 -8.71 -8.57 -28.72
CA ALA A 36 -9.21 -9.74 -27.98
C ALA A 36 -8.12 -10.46 -27.19
N ILE A 37 -6.88 -10.46 -27.70
CA ILE A 37 -5.77 -11.18 -27.07
C ILE A 37 -5.31 -10.42 -25.81
N PRO A 38 -5.42 -11.01 -24.60
CA PRO A 38 -4.99 -10.34 -23.37
C PRO A 38 -3.51 -9.95 -23.44
N VAL A 39 -3.14 -8.85 -22.78
CA VAL A 39 -1.79 -8.25 -22.80
C VAL A 39 -1.42 -7.64 -24.16
N TYR A 40 -1.59 -8.37 -25.26
CA TYR A 40 -1.32 -7.86 -26.61
C TYR A 40 -2.24 -6.70 -26.95
N ASN A 41 -3.53 -6.79 -26.61
CA ASN A 41 -4.49 -5.70 -26.72
C ASN A 41 -3.99 -4.43 -26.02
N ALA A 42 -3.57 -4.54 -24.77
CA ALA A 42 -3.04 -3.41 -24.00
C ALA A 42 -1.78 -2.83 -24.64
N MET A 43 -0.85 -3.64 -25.15
CA MET A 43 0.34 -3.15 -25.85
C MET A 43 0.00 -2.39 -27.14
N VAL A 44 -0.97 -2.89 -27.91
CA VAL A 44 -1.46 -2.24 -29.14
C VAL A 44 -2.20 -0.94 -28.79
N LEU A 45 -3.04 -0.96 -27.75
CA LEU A 45 -3.73 0.23 -27.26
C LEU A 45 -2.76 1.34 -26.86
N MET A 46 -1.67 1.02 -26.16
CA MET A 46 -0.63 1.99 -25.82
C MET A 46 -0.06 2.67 -27.08
N LYS A 47 0.18 1.89 -28.14
CA LYS A 47 0.63 2.44 -29.44
C LYS A 47 -0.43 3.34 -30.07
N ILE A 48 -1.71 2.94 -30.03
CA ILE A 48 -2.83 3.74 -30.55
C ILE A 48 -2.89 5.09 -29.82
N ILE A 49 -2.77 5.12 -28.49
CA ILE A 49 -2.84 6.36 -27.71
C ILE A 49 -1.53 7.16 -27.65
N ASN A 50 -0.51 6.76 -28.42
CA ASN A 50 0.83 7.36 -28.46
C ASN A 50 1.54 7.34 -27.09
N ARG A 51 1.46 6.22 -26.37
CA ARG A 51 2.17 5.96 -25.11
C ARG A 51 3.17 4.81 -25.26
N PRO A 52 4.23 4.77 -24.44
CA PRO A 52 5.19 3.67 -24.47
C PRO A 52 4.51 2.33 -24.17
N SER A 53 4.81 1.29 -24.95
CA SER A 53 4.22 -0.05 -24.74
C SER A 53 4.57 -0.66 -23.38
N TRP A 54 5.64 -0.22 -22.71
CA TRP A 54 5.98 -0.69 -21.36
C TRP A 54 4.95 -0.28 -20.30
N TRP A 55 4.11 0.74 -20.56
CA TRP A 55 2.99 1.11 -19.68
C TRP A 55 2.00 -0.03 -19.47
N THR A 56 1.95 -1.00 -20.39
CA THR A 56 1.17 -2.23 -20.22
C THR A 56 1.50 -2.96 -18.92
N ILE A 57 2.76 -2.95 -18.47
CA ILE A 57 3.17 -3.58 -17.20
C ILE A 57 2.45 -2.93 -16.00
N LEU A 58 2.26 -1.60 -16.03
CA LEU A 58 1.62 -0.86 -14.95
C LEU A 58 0.15 -1.27 -14.73
N LEU A 59 -0.51 -1.84 -15.75
CA LEU A 59 -1.88 -2.34 -15.65
C LEU A 59 -2.01 -3.63 -14.85
N PHE A 60 -0.90 -4.33 -14.63
CA PHE A 60 -0.87 -5.56 -13.84
C PHE A 60 -0.35 -5.34 -12.42
N ILE A 61 0.10 -4.12 -12.10
CA ILE A 61 0.53 -3.77 -10.74
C ILE A 61 -0.70 -3.30 -9.94
N PRO A 62 -1.06 -3.98 -8.83
CA PRO A 62 -2.19 -3.57 -7.99
C PRO A 62 -2.05 -2.13 -7.49
N ILE A 63 -3.20 -1.45 -7.31
CA ILE A 63 -3.35 -0.01 -7.03
C ILE A 63 -2.94 0.89 -8.20
N VAL A 64 -1.79 0.64 -8.81
CA VAL A 64 -1.31 1.41 -9.97
C VAL A 64 -2.27 1.26 -11.14
N ASN A 65 -2.74 0.05 -11.39
CA ASN A 65 -3.72 -0.24 -12.43
C ASN A 65 -5.01 0.58 -12.28
N LEU A 66 -5.50 0.79 -11.06
CA LEU A 66 -6.71 1.58 -10.78
C LEU A 66 -6.55 3.05 -11.16
N ILE A 67 -5.34 3.61 -11.04
CA ILE A 67 -5.03 4.97 -11.46
C ILE A 67 -4.81 5.02 -12.98
N MET A 68 -4.20 3.98 -13.55
CA MET A 68 -3.89 3.91 -14.98
C MET A 68 -5.13 3.73 -15.85
N PHE A 69 -6.17 3.01 -15.41
CA PHE A 69 -7.38 2.78 -16.22
C PHE A 69 -8.10 4.10 -16.59
N PRO A 70 -8.41 5.01 -15.67
CA PRO A 70 -8.94 6.33 -16.00
C PRO A 70 -8.07 7.12 -16.98
N VAL A 71 -6.75 7.09 -16.79
CA VAL A 71 -5.81 7.75 -17.72
C VAL A 71 -5.96 7.17 -19.12
N ILE A 72 -5.96 5.85 -19.25
CA ILE A 72 -6.08 5.18 -20.56
C ILE A 72 -7.44 5.45 -21.19
N TRP A 73 -8.54 5.47 -20.43
CA TRP A 73 -9.86 5.81 -20.97
C TRP A 73 -9.88 7.23 -21.54
N VAL A 74 -9.37 8.22 -20.80
CA VAL A 74 -9.28 9.61 -21.26
C VAL A 74 -8.36 9.73 -22.47
N GLU A 75 -7.19 9.10 -22.45
CA GLU A 75 -6.24 9.16 -23.57
C GLU A 75 -6.76 8.44 -24.83
N THR A 76 -7.55 7.38 -24.65
CA THR A 76 -8.25 6.69 -25.75
C THR A 76 -9.25 7.65 -26.38
N LEU A 77 -10.13 8.28 -25.60
CA LEU A 77 -11.11 9.26 -26.09
C LEU A 77 -10.42 10.41 -26.85
N ARG A 78 -9.35 10.96 -26.29
CA ARG A 78 -8.56 12.04 -26.92
C ARG A 78 -7.97 11.61 -28.26
N SER A 79 -7.56 10.35 -28.41
CA SER A 79 -6.98 9.81 -29.65
C SER A 79 -8.00 9.62 -30.78
N PHE A 80 -9.30 9.66 -30.45
CA PHE A 80 -10.42 9.65 -31.40
C PHE A 80 -11.15 11.01 -31.46
N GLY A 81 -10.46 12.10 -31.12
CA GLY A 81 -10.97 13.46 -31.24
C GLY A 81 -11.92 13.92 -30.13
N LYS A 82 -12.13 13.11 -29.08
CA LYS A 82 -12.96 13.47 -27.91
C LYS A 82 -12.08 14.02 -26.79
N ASN A 83 -11.79 15.32 -26.86
CA ASN A 83 -10.82 16.00 -26.00
C ASN A 83 -11.44 17.10 -25.11
N THR A 84 -12.77 17.19 -25.03
CA THR A 84 -13.43 18.20 -24.20
C THR A 84 -13.41 17.79 -22.73
N THR A 85 -13.63 18.76 -21.83
CA THR A 85 -13.79 18.50 -20.39
C THR A 85 -14.96 17.55 -20.13
N ILE A 86 -16.05 17.67 -20.89
CA ILE A 86 -17.22 16.80 -20.79
C ILE A 86 -16.85 15.36 -21.18
N ASP A 87 -16.14 15.17 -22.29
CA ASP A 87 -15.68 13.84 -22.71
C ASP A 87 -14.79 13.19 -21.63
N THR A 88 -13.93 13.99 -21.01
CA THR A 88 -13.04 13.54 -19.92
C THR A 88 -13.85 13.11 -18.70
N LEU A 89 -14.81 13.92 -18.26
CA LEU A 89 -15.67 13.61 -17.12
C LEU A 89 -16.54 12.38 -17.41
N LEU A 90 -17.13 12.29 -18.61
CA LEU A 90 -17.90 11.12 -19.04
C LEU A 90 -17.03 9.87 -19.04
N GLY A 91 -15.81 9.92 -19.59
CA GLY A 91 -14.87 8.80 -19.57
C GLY A 91 -14.57 8.29 -18.15
N ILE A 92 -14.36 9.19 -17.19
CA ILE A 92 -14.02 8.84 -15.81
C ILE A 92 -15.25 8.34 -15.03
N PHE A 93 -16.33 9.12 -15.00
CA PHE A 93 -17.50 8.82 -14.16
C PHE A 93 -18.36 7.67 -14.70
N THR A 94 -18.28 7.37 -15.99
CA THR A 94 -18.87 6.14 -16.55
C THR A 94 -17.94 4.94 -16.45
N PHE A 95 -16.81 5.03 -15.74
CA PHE A 95 -15.83 3.94 -15.63
C PHE A 95 -15.40 3.37 -17.00
N GLY A 96 -15.21 4.26 -17.98
CA GLY A 96 -14.84 3.90 -19.35
C GLY A 96 -16.01 3.47 -20.25
N PHE A 97 -17.24 3.28 -19.75
CA PHE A 97 -18.37 2.89 -20.60
C PHE A 97 -18.70 3.93 -21.68
N TYR A 98 -18.32 5.20 -21.51
CA TYR A 98 -18.42 6.19 -22.58
C TYR A 98 -17.66 5.80 -23.85
N THR A 99 -16.58 5.00 -23.76
CA THR A 99 -15.88 4.51 -24.96
C THR A 99 -16.78 3.61 -25.81
N TYR A 100 -17.74 2.89 -25.22
CA TYR A 100 -18.70 2.08 -25.97
C TYR A 100 -19.61 2.96 -26.83
N TYR A 101 -20.11 4.05 -26.25
CA TYR A 101 -20.94 5.00 -26.98
C TYR A 101 -20.18 5.52 -28.22
N ILE A 102 -18.91 5.88 -28.05
CA ILE A 102 -18.05 6.32 -29.16
C ILE A 102 -17.75 5.18 -30.16
N ASN A 103 -17.48 3.97 -29.67
CA ASN A 103 -17.14 2.79 -30.46
C ASN A 103 -18.27 2.43 -31.44
N TYR A 104 -19.53 2.49 -31.00
CA TYR A 104 -20.69 2.02 -31.75
C TYR A 104 -21.50 3.10 -32.46
N THR A 105 -21.66 4.30 -31.87
CA THR A 105 -22.62 5.29 -32.38
C THR A 105 -21.97 6.44 -33.15
N GLN A 106 -20.72 6.77 -32.85
CA GLN A 106 -20.05 7.96 -33.39
C GLN A 106 -19.09 7.58 -34.54
N ASN A 107 -19.15 8.35 -35.63
CA ASN A 107 -18.11 8.33 -36.66
C ASN A 107 -16.93 9.18 -36.19
N VAL A 108 -15.94 8.52 -35.61
CA VAL A 108 -14.70 9.13 -35.13
C VAL A 108 -13.53 8.74 -36.02
N THR A 109 -12.62 9.68 -36.24
CA THR A 109 -11.36 9.47 -36.95
C THR A 109 -10.22 9.32 -35.97
N TYR A 110 -9.30 8.39 -36.25
CA TYR A 110 -8.11 8.20 -35.43
C TYR A 110 -7.06 9.29 -35.71
N ILE A 111 -6.53 9.90 -34.65
CA ILE A 111 -5.51 10.94 -34.72
C ILE A 111 -4.17 10.35 -34.27
N SER A 112 -3.33 9.94 -35.22
CA SER A 112 -2.06 9.27 -34.95
C SER A 112 -1.00 10.17 -34.30
N ASN A 113 -0.88 11.43 -34.74
CA ASN A 113 0.11 12.39 -34.26
C ASN A 113 -0.45 13.34 -33.19
N ARG A 114 -1.24 12.81 -32.26
CA ARG A 114 -1.81 13.62 -31.18
C ARG A 114 -0.73 14.03 -30.17
N SER A 115 -0.74 15.30 -29.76
CA SER A 115 0.07 15.79 -28.64
C SER A 115 -0.38 15.16 -27.31
N LEU A 116 0.59 14.76 -26.49
CA LEU A 116 0.33 14.20 -25.16
C LEU A 116 0.04 15.28 -24.13
N ILE A 117 0.55 16.49 -24.38
CA ILE A 117 0.35 17.67 -23.55
C ILE A 117 -1.12 18.08 -23.68
N ALA A 118 -1.75 18.44 -22.57
CA ALA A 118 -3.11 18.96 -22.62
C ALA A 118 -3.13 20.33 -23.31
N THR A 119 -4.19 20.62 -24.06
CA THR A 119 -4.34 21.91 -24.74
C THR A 119 -4.56 23.06 -23.75
N ASN A 120 -5.03 22.75 -22.53
CA ASN A 120 -5.24 23.71 -21.46
C ASN A 120 -4.18 23.55 -20.36
N LYS A 121 -3.75 24.68 -19.78
CA LYS A 121 -2.76 24.69 -18.68
C LYS A 121 -3.20 23.87 -17.48
N GLY A 122 -4.49 23.86 -17.16
CA GLY A 122 -5.04 23.07 -16.05
C GLY A 122 -4.93 21.56 -16.26
N GLY A 123 -5.19 21.07 -17.48
CA GLY A 123 -5.07 19.65 -17.80
C GLY A 123 -3.63 19.17 -17.83
N ASP A 124 -2.69 20.05 -18.19
CA ASP A 124 -1.27 19.72 -18.22
C ASP A 124 -0.71 19.56 -16.80
N THR A 125 -1.03 20.50 -15.91
CA THR A 125 -0.73 20.40 -14.48
C THR A 125 -1.34 19.15 -13.86
N LEU A 126 -2.61 18.86 -14.17
CA LEU A 126 -3.29 17.66 -13.66
C LEU A 126 -2.62 16.37 -14.14
N SER A 127 -2.22 16.31 -15.41
CA SER A 127 -1.54 15.14 -16.00
C SER A 127 -0.18 14.89 -15.33
N SER A 128 0.58 15.96 -15.12
CA SER A 128 1.88 15.91 -14.44
C SER A 128 1.76 15.49 -12.98
N LEU A 129 0.77 16.05 -12.26
CA LEU A 129 0.48 15.68 -10.88
C LEU A 129 0.05 14.22 -10.78
N LEU A 130 -0.82 13.75 -11.68
CA LEU A 130 -1.28 12.37 -11.70
C LEU A 130 -0.11 11.40 -11.94
N PHE A 131 0.80 11.74 -12.86
CA PHE A 131 2.03 10.94 -13.06
C PHE A 131 2.89 10.89 -11.80
N ALA A 132 3.08 12.04 -11.13
CA ALA A 132 3.81 12.09 -9.86
C ALA A 132 3.14 11.22 -8.77
N VAL A 133 1.80 11.23 -8.68
CA VAL A 133 1.04 10.37 -7.76
C VAL A 133 1.23 8.89 -8.08
N ILE A 134 1.24 8.50 -9.36
CA ILE A 134 1.51 7.11 -9.76
C ILE A 134 2.92 6.68 -9.29
N VAL A 135 3.93 7.48 -9.58
CA VAL A 135 5.33 7.18 -9.18
C VAL A 135 5.44 7.10 -7.66
N ALA A 136 4.90 8.08 -6.94
CA ALA A 136 4.90 8.10 -5.48
C ALA A 136 4.18 6.86 -4.91
N THR A 137 3.04 6.48 -5.50
CA THR A 137 2.29 5.28 -5.09
C THR A 137 3.11 4.01 -5.28
N ILE A 138 3.81 3.85 -6.42
CA ILE A 138 4.69 2.70 -6.67
C ILE A 138 5.80 2.63 -5.63
N VAL A 139 6.50 3.75 -5.41
CA VAL A 139 7.63 3.81 -4.48
C VAL A 139 7.18 3.48 -3.06
N HIS A 140 6.11 4.12 -2.57
CA HIS A 140 5.59 3.91 -1.21
C HIS A 140 5.00 2.51 -0.99
N THR A 141 4.39 1.93 -2.03
CA THR A 141 3.76 0.62 -1.92
C THR A 141 4.79 -0.50 -1.96
N TYR A 142 5.76 -0.44 -2.88
CA TYR A 142 6.63 -1.58 -3.21
C TYR A 142 8.11 -1.41 -2.87
N PHE A 143 8.63 -0.19 -2.77
CA PHE A 143 10.07 0.03 -2.58
C PHE A 143 10.41 0.47 -1.16
N ILE A 144 10.00 1.67 -0.79
CA ILE A 144 10.40 2.31 0.47
C ILE A 144 9.20 2.99 1.09
N GLN A 145 8.97 2.79 2.38
CA GLN A 145 7.94 3.52 3.12
C GLN A 145 8.56 4.27 4.30
N PRO A 146 8.31 5.58 4.45
CA PRO A 146 8.70 6.32 5.64
C PRO A 146 7.76 5.97 6.81
N PHE A 147 8.33 5.81 8.01
CA PHE A 147 7.61 5.63 9.27
C PHE A 147 8.17 6.57 10.34
N THR A 148 7.32 6.97 11.27
CA THR A 148 7.72 7.68 12.49
C THR A 148 7.64 6.74 13.68
N ILE A 149 8.57 6.85 14.63
CA ILE A 149 8.54 6.09 15.89
C ILE A 149 7.69 6.83 16.92
N PRO A 150 6.54 6.28 17.35
CA PRO A 150 5.66 6.95 18.30
C PRO A 150 5.84 6.49 19.75
N THR A 151 6.66 5.46 20.01
CA THR A 151 6.74 4.78 21.32
C THR A 151 8.19 4.45 21.70
N ALA A 152 8.51 4.47 22.99
CA ALA A 152 9.84 4.22 23.56
C ALA A 152 10.30 2.74 23.60
N SER A 153 9.53 1.80 23.02
CA SER A 153 9.87 0.36 23.08
C SER A 153 11.21 -0.04 22.45
N LEU A 154 11.87 0.87 21.73
CA LEU A 154 13.21 0.69 21.19
C LEU A 154 14.13 1.88 21.56
N GLU A 155 13.79 2.69 22.56
CA GLU A 155 14.45 3.97 22.90
C GLU A 155 15.97 3.89 23.08
N LYS A 156 16.50 2.74 23.52
CA LYS A 156 17.96 2.54 23.61
C LYS A 156 18.65 2.34 22.25
N SER A 157 17.89 2.36 21.15
CA SER A 157 18.36 2.29 19.75
C SER A 157 17.70 3.32 18.82
N LEU A 158 16.40 3.56 18.99
CA LEU A 158 15.55 4.44 18.18
C LEU A 158 14.64 5.25 19.09
N LEU A 159 14.76 6.56 19.03
CA LEU A 159 14.04 7.50 19.90
C LEU A 159 12.64 7.80 19.37
N ILE A 160 11.77 8.28 20.26
CA ILE A 160 10.46 8.81 19.87
C ILE A 160 10.67 10.03 18.97
N GLY A 161 10.01 10.04 17.81
CA GLY A 161 10.15 11.09 16.80
C GLY A 161 11.12 10.76 15.66
N ASP A 162 11.91 9.69 15.78
CA ASP A 162 12.79 9.26 14.69
C ASP A 162 11.99 8.87 13.44
N PHE A 163 12.52 9.25 12.28
CA PHE A 163 12.00 8.88 10.96
C PHE A 163 12.80 7.72 10.38
N LEU A 164 12.12 6.66 9.96
CA LEU A 164 12.71 5.48 9.35
C LEU A 164 12.31 5.36 7.89
N PHE A 165 13.28 5.10 7.02
CA PHE A 165 13.00 4.59 5.68
C PHE A 165 13.06 3.07 5.69
N VAL A 166 11.92 2.43 5.53
CA VAL A 166 11.81 0.96 5.55
C VAL A 166 11.87 0.43 4.13
N SER A 167 12.88 -0.38 3.84
CA SER A 167 12.96 -1.13 2.58
C SER A 167 11.96 -2.28 2.56
N LYS A 168 10.99 -2.21 1.65
CA LYS A 168 10.01 -3.28 1.40
C LYS A 168 10.48 -4.26 0.34
N SER A 169 11.22 -3.78 -0.66
CA SER A 169 11.70 -4.60 -1.78
C SER A 169 12.72 -5.64 -1.33
N SER A 170 13.62 -5.30 -0.39
CA SER A 170 14.66 -6.22 0.10
C SER A 170 14.09 -7.54 0.64
N TYR A 171 12.96 -7.49 1.36
CA TYR A 171 12.35 -8.65 2.02
C TYR A 171 11.08 -9.18 1.32
N GLY A 172 10.83 -8.72 0.09
CA GLY A 172 9.66 -9.07 -0.67
C GLY A 172 8.48 -8.15 -0.33
N ALA A 173 8.20 -7.23 -1.25
CA ALA A 173 7.08 -6.31 -1.11
C ALA A 173 5.75 -7.07 -1.14
N ARG A 174 4.86 -6.75 -0.21
CA ARG A 174 3.50 -7.32 -0.20
C ARG A 174 2.60 -6.52 -1.10
N THR A 175 1.75 -7.20 -1.86
CA THR A 175 0.67 -6.49 -2.56
C THR A 175 -0.42 -6.11 -1.55
N PRO A 176 -1.06 -4.95 -1.75
CA PRO A 176 -2.26 -4.57 -1.03
C PRO A 176 -3.33 -5.67 -1.13
N MET A 177 -4.01 -5.93 -0.02
CA MET A 177 -5.09 -6.92 0.07
C MET A 177 -6.45 -6.24 0.01
N THR A 178 -6.55 -5.02 0.55
CA THR A 178 -7.77 -4.24 0.57
C THR A 178 -8.07 -3.70 -0.83
N THR A 179 -9.24 -4.01 -1.40
CA THR A 179 -9.60 -3.61 -2.79
C THR A 179 -9.99 -2.16 -2.92
N VAL A 180 -10.74 -1.63 -1.95
CA VAL A 180 -11.20 -0.24 -1.93
C VAL A 180 -10.75 0.42 -0.65
N ALA A 181 -9.81 1.36 -0.79
CA ALA A 181 -9.31 2.18 0.29
C ALA A 181 -9.02 3.59 -0.20
N LEU A 182 -9.11 4.56 0.70
CA LEU A 182 -8.64 5.91 0.40
C LEU A 182 -7.12 5.92 0.20
N PRO A 183 -6.62 6.65 -0.80
CA PRO A 183 -5.19 6.71 -1.08
C PRO A 183 -4.44 7.31 0.11
N MET A 184 -3.28 6.76 0.42
CA MET A 184 -2.37 7.23 1.47
C MET A 184 -2.93 7.25 2.90
N ILE A 185 -4.13 6.70 3.14
CA ILE A 185 -4.73 6.61 4.47
C ILE A 185 -4.72 5.15 4.93
N HIS A 186 -4.12 4.90 6.11
CA HIS A 186 -3.85 3.55 6.59
C HIS A 186 -5.06 2.88 7.24
N ASP A 187 -5.72 3.51 8.21
CA ASP A 187 -6.79 2.86 9.01
C ASP A 187 -8.10 3.66 8.99
N SER A 188 -8.13 4.82 9.65
CA SER A 188 -9.32 5.68 9.75
C SER A 188 -9.17 6.98 8.98
N ILE A 189 -10.29 7.49 8.44
CA ILE A 189 -10.30 8.79 7.75
C ILE A 189 -10.08 9.89 8.81
N PRO A 190 -9.09 10.79 8.62
CA PRO A 190 -8.86 11.90 9.54
C PRO A 190 -10.14 12.69 9.82
N PHE A 191 -10.32 13.13 11.07
CA PHE A 191 -11.49 13.90 11.52
C PHE A 191 -12.84 13.16 11.49
N THR A 192 -12.87 11.88 11.11
CA THR A 192 -14.07 11.05 11.18
C THR A 192 -13.83 9.81 12.03
N LYS A 193 -14.92 9.12 12.41
CA LYS A 193 -14.87 7.82 13.09
C LYS A 193 -15.08 6.63 12.14
N LYS A 194 -14.95 6.85 10.82
CA LYS A 194 -15.15 5.83 9.80
C LYS A 194 -13.82 5.25 9.33
N THR A 195 -13.82 3.96 8.99
CA THR A 195 -12.68 3.30 8.35
C THR A 195 -12.41 3.94 6.98
N SER A 196 -11.14 3.98 6.60
CA SER A 196 -10.68 4.48 5.30
C SER A 196 -10.82 3.44 4.18
N TYR A 197 -11.37 2.27 4.48
CA TYR A 197 -11.44 1.13 3.60
C TYR A 197 -12.71 0.30 3.79
N PHE A 198 -13.02 -0.48 2.75
CA PHE A 198 -14.01 -1.56 2.81
C PHE A 198 -13.32 -2.89 3.13
N ASN A 199 -13.93 -3.67 4.03
CA ASN A 199 -13.39 -4.97 4.47
C ASN A 199 -13.69 -6.10 3.47
N PHE A 200 -14.46 -5.84 2.42
CA PHE A 200 -14.81 -6.82 1.41
C PHE A 200 -15.07 -6.12 0.08
N PRO A 201 -14.62 -6.67 -1.06
CA PRO A 201 -13.79 -7.89 -1.21
C PRO A 201 -12.32 -7.68 -0.84
N GLU A 202 -11.63 -8.76 -0.44
CA GLU A 202 -10.17 -8.78 -0.21
C GLU A 202 -9.45 -9.59 -1.28
N LEU A 203 -8.29 -9.10 -1.72
CA LEU A 203 -7.36 -9.80 -2.60
C LEU A 203 -6.61 -10.88 -1.80
N PRO A 204 -6.29 -12.02 -2.42
CA PRO A 204 -5.47 -13.04 -1.76
C PRO A 204 -4.11 -12.45 -1.39
N TYR A 205 -3.54 -12.95 -0.28
CA TYR A 205 -2.21 -12.56 0.14
C TYR A 205 -1.19 -12.95 -0.92
N PHE A 206 -0.42 -11.96 -1.38
CA PHE A 206 0.69 -12.18 -2.29
C PHE A 206 1.87 -11.29 -1.90
N ARG A 207 3.07 -11.84 -2.05
CA ARG A 207 4.33 -11.17 -1.74
C ARG A 207 5.31 -11.47 -2.87
N PHE A 208 5.96 -10.42 -3.38
CA PHE A 208 7.04 -10.57 -4.34
C PHE A 208 8.23 -11.28 -3.70
N PRO A 209 9.06 -12.00 -4.47
CA PRO A 209 10.31 -12.56 -3.98
C PRO A 209 11.17 -11.47 -3.31
N GLY A 210 11.71 -11.78 -2.13
CA GLY A 210 12.71 -10.94 -1.47
C GLY A 210 14.11 -11.26 -1.98
N PHE A 211 15.00 -10.27 -1.92
CA PHE A 211 16.42 -10.41 -2.26
C PHE A 211 17.28 -10.77 -1.05
N GLN A 212 16.76 -10.57 0.17
CA GLN A 212 17.44 -10.79 1.44
C GLN A 212 16.54 -11.56 2.42
N LYS A 213 17.18 -12.24 3.37
CA LYS A 213 16.52 -12.89 4.51
C LYS A 213 16.73 -12.03 5.75
N ILE A 214 15.74 -12.05 6.65
CA ILE A 214 15.84 -11.34 7.92
C ILE A 214 16.93 -12.00 8.78
N GLU A 215 17.83 -11.18 9.29
CA GLU A 215 18.91 -11.60 10.17
C GLU A 215 18.61 -11.24 11.64
N LYS A 216 19.33 -11.90 12.54
CA LYS A 216 19.25 -11.60 13.98
C LYS A 216 19.77 -10.19 14.20
N ASN A 217 19.08 -9.45 15.07
CA ASN A 217 19.24 -8.03 15.36
C ASN A 217 18.73 -7.06 14.29
N ASP A 218 18.16 -7.49 13.17
CA ASP A 218 17.53 -6.56 12.24
C ASP A 218 16.38 -5.80 12.89
N ILE A 219 16.26 -4.51 12.58
CA ILE A 219 15.06 -3.74 12.90
C ILE A 219 14.03 -3.99 11.81
N VAL A 220 12.94 -4.66 12.19
CA VAL A 220 11.88 -5.07 11.28
C VAL A 220 10.60 -4.30 11.56
N VAL A 221 9.89 -3.98 10.47
CA VAL A 221 8.54 -3.42 10.52
C VAL A 221 7.55 -4.46 10.03
N PHE A 222 6.57 -4.78 10.86
CA PHE A 222 5.57 -5.80 10.57
C PHE A 222 4.19 -5.36 11.05
N ASN A 223 3.13 -5.99 10.53
CA ASN A 223 1.79 -5.74 11.03
C ASN A 223 1.55 -6.54 12.31
N TRP A 224 1.01 -5.91 13.34
CA TRP A 224 0.71 -6.56 14.60
C TRP A 224 -0.34 -7.67 14.40
N PRO A 225 -0.03 -8.96 14.66
CA PRO A 225 -0.88 -10.07 14.27
C PRO A 225 -2.27 -10.06 14.92
N VAL A 226 -2.31 -9.67 16.20
CA VAL A 226 -3.52 -9.69 17.02
C VAL A 226 -4.41 -8.49 16.74
N ASP A 227 -3.95 -7.45 16.01
CA ASP A 227 -4.58 -6.13 15.90
C ASP A 227 -6.10 -6.17 15.65
N THR A 228 -6.81 -6.27 16.76
CA THR A 228 -8.25 -6.46 16.90
C THR A 228 -8.86 -5.29 17.65
N VAL A 229 -8.02 -4.37 18.11
CA VAL A 229 -8.45 -3.22 18.89
C VAL A 229 -8.89 -2.11 17.96
N TYR A 230 -10.01 -1.47 18.31
CA TYR A 230 -10.49 -0.30 17.58
C TYR A 230 -9.51 0.87 17.71
N LYS A 231 -8.93 1.06 18.90
CA LYS A 231 -7.87 2.02 19.20
C LYS A 231 -6.90 1.38 20.18
N PHE A 232 -5.60 1.69 20.06
CA PHE A 232 -4.61 1.30 21.06
C PHE A 232 -5.05 1.75 22.46
N PHE A 233 -4.97 0.82 23.41
CA PHE A 233 -5.33 1.03 24.82
C PHE A 233 -6.81 1.35 25.08
N ASP A 234 -7.73 1.00 24.16
CA ASP A 234 -9.18 1.13 24.39
C ASP A 234 -9.66 0.10 25.43
N LYS A 235 -10.07 0.58 26.61
CA LYS A 235 -10.63 -0.23 27.71
C LYS A 235 -12.16 -0.37 27.66
N SER A 236 -12.82 0.16 26.63
CA SER A 236 -14.29 0.26 26.57
C SER A 236 -15.04 -1.06 26.34
N GLY A 237 -14.34 -2.21 26.31
CA GLY A 237 -14.97 -3.53 26.11
C GLY A 237 -15.62 -3.72 24.73
N ARG A 238 -15.32 -2.84 23.76
CA ARG A 238 -15.86 -2.91 22.40
C ARG A 238 -15.44 -4.20 21.70
N LYS A 239 -16.34 -4.72 20.86
CA LYS A 239 -16.09 -5.91 20.04
C LYS A 239 -14.85 -5.68 19.17
N ALA A 240 -13.96 -6.68 19.18
CA ALA A 240 -12.77 -6.71 18.34
C ALA A 240 -13.10 -6.47 16.86
N VAL A 241 -12.37 -5.57 16.21
CA VAL A 241 -12.47 -5.29 14.77
C VAL A 241 -11.48 -6.19 14.06
N ASN A 242 -11.96 -7.10 13.21
CA ASN A 242 -11.07 -7.88 12.35
C ASN A 242 -10.62 -7.02 11.17
N LYS A 243 -9.36 -6.59 11.17
CA LYS A 243 -8.77 -5.74 10.13
C LYS A 243 -8.07 -6.60 9.05
N PRO A 244 -8.18 -6.23 7.76
CA PRO A 244 -7.32 -6.77 6.71
C PRO A 244 -5.85 -6.64 7.08
N ILE A 245 -5.01 -7.60 6.69
CA ILE A 245 -3.60 -7.66 7.12
C ILE A 245 -2.83 -6.38 6.77
N ASP A 246 -3.08 -5.81 5.59
CA ASP A 246 -2.44 -4.58 5.11
C ASP A 246 -2.95 -3.31 5.82
N LYS A 247 -4.05 -3.41 6.56
CA LYS A 247 -4.66 -2.32 7.37
C LYS A 247 -4.39 -2.44 8.86
N LYS A 248 -3.81 -3.55 9.29
CA LYS A 248 -3.32 -3.73 10.67
C LYS A 248 -2.20 -2.74 10.98
N SER A 249 -2.07 -2.41 12.24
CA SER A 249 -1.12 -1.45 12.78
C SER A 249 0.32 -1.94 12.56
N ASN A 250 1.21 -1.02 12.22
CA ASN A 250 2.63 -1.32 11.99
C ASN A 250 3.40 -1.24 13.31
N TYR A 251 4.23 -2.25 13.58
CA TYR A 251 5.10 -2.33 14.73
C TYR A 251 6.55 -2.37 14.27
N VAL A 252 7.42 -1.64 14.97
CA VAL A 252 8.87 -1.68 14.78
C VAL A 252 9.48 -2.43 15.96
N LYS A 253 10.20 -3.52 15.69
CA LYS A 253 10.88 -4.35 16.70
C LYS A 253 12.20 -4.88 16.16
N ARG A 254 13.05 -5.36 17.07
CA ARG A 254 14.28 -6.08 16.74
C ARG A 254 13.98 -7.57 16.55
N CYS A 255 14.43 -8.16 15.45
CA CYS A 255 14.36 -9.60 15.24
C CYS A 255 15.39 -10.29 16.15
N VAL A 256 14.91 -11.08 17.11
CA VAL A 256 15.76 -11.81 18.06
C VAL A 256 15.97 -13.26 17.62
N ALA A 257 14.91 -13.89 17.11
CA ALA A 257 14.90 -15.27 16.63
C ALA A 257 14.16 -15.37 15.30
N THR A 258 14.56 -16.35 14.50
CA THR A 258 13.94 -16.69 13.22
C THR A 258 13.41 -18.13 13.23
N ALA A 259 12.71 -18.55 12.17
CA ALA A 259 12.13 -19.88 12.10
C ALA A 259 13.21 -20.97 12.26
N GLY A 260 12.97 -21.90 13.19
CA GLY A 260 13.92 -22.99 13.52
C GLY A 260 14.88 -22.67 14.68
N ASP A 261 14.93 -21.44 15.16
CA ASP A 261 15.73 -21.10 16.35
C ASP A 261 15.02 -21.52 17.65
N LEU A 262 15.79 -22.01 18.63
CA LEU A 262 15.37 -22.14 20.02
C LEU A 262 15.67 -20.83 20.75
N LEU A 263 14.63 -20.17 21.27
CA LEU A 263 14.73 -18.96 22.08
C LEU A 263 14.52 -19.30 23.55
N GLU A 264 15.46 -18.90 24.40
CA GLU A 264 15.38 -19.04 25.85
C GLU A 264 15.71 -17.71 26.54
N LEU A 265 15.05 -17.42 27.65
CA LEU A 265 15.35 -16.29 28.53
C LEU A 265 15.80 -16.84 29.88
N LYS A 266 17.04 -16.57 30.29
CA LYS A 266 17.60 -17.00 31.60
C LYS A 266 18.11 -15.77 32.31
N ASP A 267 17.57 -15.47 33.48
CA ASP A 267 17.95 -14.31 34.32
C ASP A 267 17.97 -12.98 33.55
N GLY A 268 17.00 -12.77 32.65
CA GLY A 268 16.91 -11.56 31.82
C GLY A 268 17.88 -11.51 30.64
N ILE A 269 18.70 -12.54 30.44
CA ILE A 269 19.60 -12.69 29.29
C ILE A 269 18.94 -13.58 28.23
N VAL A 270 18.96 -13.12 26.99
CA VAL A 270 18.38 -13.84 25.85
C VAL A 270 19.42 -14.81 25.28
N TYR A 271 19.01 -16.06 25.07
CA TYR A 271 19.79 -17.11 24.43
C TYR A 271 19.09 -17.59 23.16
N ILE A 272 19.87 -17.78 22.09
CA ILE A 272 19.44 -18.31 20.80
C ILE A 272 20.30 -19.53 20.48
N ASN A 273 19.67 -20.71 20.36
CA ASN A 273 20.36 -21.99 20.16
C ASN A 273 21.49 -22.19 21.18
N ASN A 274 21.17 -22.00 22.47
CA ASN A 274 22.07 -22.11 23.61
C ASN A 274 23.25 -21.11 23.64
N LYS A 275 23.27 -20.10 22.75
CA LYS A 275 24.28 -19.03 22.73
C LYS A 275 23.65 -17.70 23.14
N VAL A 276 24.36 -16.90 23.93
CA VAL A 276 23.90 -15.56 24.32
C VAL A 276 23.68 -14.69 23.08
N LEU A 277 22.54 -13.99 23.01
CA LEU A 277 22.27 -13.01 21.97
C LEU A 277 23.22 -11.82 22.15
N ILE A 278 24.06 -11.59 21.16
CA ILE A 278 24.92 -10.41 21.11
C ILE A 278 24.13 -9.28 20.44
N LEU A 279 23.85 -8.22 21.20
CA LEU A 279 23.21 -7.01 20.67
C LEU A 279 24.25 -6.12 19.97
N PRO A 280 23.87 -5.37 18.94
CA PRO A 280 24.77 -4.38 18.32
C PRO A 280 25.10 -3.25 19.31
N GLU A 281 26.21 -2.56 19.11
CA GLU A 281 26.71 -1.50 20.01
C GLU A 281 25.66 -0.44 20.35
N ARG A 282 24.83 -0.07 19.37
CA ARG A 282 23.74 0.92 19.51
C ARG A 282 22.47 0.36 20.14
N ALA A 283 22.52 -0.85 20.70
CA ALA A 283 21.38 -1.49 21.34
C ALA A 283 21.74 -1.91 22.77
N LYS A 284 20.86 -1.56 23.70
CA LYS A 284 20.99 -1.95 25.10
C LYS A 284 19.66 -2.54 25.57
N PRO A 285 19.67 -3.56 26.43
CA PRO A 285 18.46 -4.04 27.09
C PRO A 285 17.77 -2.89 27.83
N GLN A 286 16.44 -2.85 27.74
CA GLN A 286 15.61 -2.01 28.59
C GLN A 286 15.14 -2.85 29.78
N TYR A 287 15.17 -2.27 30.97
CA TYR A 287 14.70 -2.91 32.19
C TYR A 287 13.49 -2.14 32.70
N GLU A 288 12.43 -2.90 33.02
CA GLU A 288 11.26 -2.39 33.71
C GLU A 288 11.29 -2.97 35.12
N HIS A 289 11.10 -2.10 36.11
CA HIS A 289 11.09 -2.48 37.52
C HIS A 289 9.74 -2.10 38.12
N THR A 290 9.05 -3.08 38.73
CA THR A 290 7.88 -2.81 39.55
C THR A 290 8.32 -2.59 40.99
N ILE A 291 8.09 -1.38 41.50
CA ILE A 291 8.49 -0.98 42.86
C ILE A 291 7.23 -0.89 43.73
N TYR A 292 7.22 -1.60 44.86
CA TYR A 292 6.16 -1.51 45.86
C TYR A 292 6.65 -0.66 47.04
N ALA A 293 5.96 0.45 47.35
CA ALA A 293 6.25 1.27 48.52
C ALA A 293 5.16 1.09 49.58
N ALA A 294 5.52 0.59 50.75
CA ALA A 294 4.57 0.10 51.75
C ALA A 294 3.83 1.19 52.55
N LYS A 295 4.34 2.44 52.65
CA LYS A 295 3.74 3.48 53.51
C LYS A 295 3.74 4.92 52.96
N THR A 296 4.81 5.35 52.28
CA THR A 296 4.99 6.77 51.91
C THR A 296 5.03 7.04 50.40
N GLY A 297 4.80 6.01 49.56
CA GLY A 297 5.07 6.10 48.13
C GLY A 297 6.56 6.27 47.82
N VAL A 298 6.91 6.27 46.53
CA VAL A 298 8.26 6.61 46.04
C VAL A 298 8.26 8.08 45.63
N SER A 299 9.37 8.84 45.77
CA SER A 299 9.48 10.21 45.23
C SER A 299 9.75 10.18 43.71
N ASN A 300 9.18 11.12 42.94
CA ASN A 300 9.52 11.25 41.50
C ASN A 300 10.98 11.67 41.30
N GLU A 301 11.48 12.56 42.13
CA GLU A 301 12.86 13.03 42.08
C GLU A 301 13.84 11.88 42.32
N LEU A 302 13.50 10.97 43.25
CA LEU A 302 14.28 9.75 43.48
C LEU A 302 14.33 8.86 42.23
N LEU A 303 13.19 8.67 41.55
CA LEU A 303 13.12 7.85 40.32
C LEU A 303 13.89 8.48 39.15
N VAL A 304 13.84 9.81 39.02
CA VAL A 304 14.64 10.53 38.00
C VAL A 304 16.13 10.40 38.32
N ASN A 305 16.52 10.50 39.60
CA ASN A 305 17.91 10.36 40.04
C ASN A 305 18.48 8.94 39.84
N THR A 306 17.64 7.89 39.77
CA THR A 306 18.11 6.55 39.37
C THR A 306 18.37 6.42 37.87
N GLY A 307 18.13 7.47 37.08
CA GLY A 307 18.25 7.45 35.62
C GLY A 307 17.04 6.82 34.91
N SER A 308 15.91 6.66 35.62
CA SER A 308 14.66 6.18 35.01
C SER A 308 14.09 7.26 34.10
N THR A 309 13.83 6.91 32.83
CA THR A 309 13.27 7.84 31.83
C THR A 309 11.75 7.83 31.81
N GLU A 310 11.12 6.72 32.21
CA GLU A 310 9.67 6.54 32.24
C GLU A 310 9.23 5.83 33.53
N PHE A 311 8.09 6.23 34.10
CA PHE A 311 7.48 5.53 35.24
C PHE A 311 5.96 5.75 35.27
N ASN A 312 5.22 4.69 35.55
CA ASN A 312 3.77 4.73 35.80
C ASN A 312 3.50 4.44 37.27
N ARG A 313 2.58 5.20 37.88
CA ARG A 313 2.16 5.00 39.27
C ARG A 313 0.75 4.45 39.32
N THR A 314 0.55 3.43 40.14
CA THR A 314 -0.78 2.96 40.52
C THR A 314 -0.95 3.19 42.00
N TYR A 315 -1.93 4.01 42.36
CA TYR A 315 -2.34 4.19 43.74
C TYR A 315 -3.43 3.18 44.04
N ASN A 316 -3.17 2.25 44.94
CA ASN A 316 -4.22 1.40 45.49
C ASN A 316 -4.97 2.28 46.50
N VAL A 317 -6.18 2.70 46.11
CA VAL A 317 -7.16 3.35 47.00
C VAL A 317 -7.93 2.26 47.73
#